data_AF-A0AAE2W1R4-F1
#
_entry.id   AF-A0AAE2W1R4-F1
#
_cell.length_a   1.000
_cell.length_b   1.000
_cell.length_c   1.000
_cell.angle_alpha   90.00
_cell.angle_beta   90.00
_cell.angle_gamma   90.00
#
_symmetry.space_group_name_H-M   'P 1'
#
loop_
_entity.id
_entity.type
_entity.pdbx_description
1 polymer ?
#
loop_
_entity_poly.entity_id
_entity_poly.type
_entity_poly.pdbx_seq_one_letter_code
_entity_poly.pdbx_strand_id
1 'polypeptide(L)'
;MPANSAQYQRDYRDRTKRQYKDVSVRLSVSDHRELKAYGEGNGMGLATVLREGALAQIRGSALRATGVEAELKELRFLLASIANNVNQMAHHSNVVRHVVDEGGALAKLGELEKLIEGFVDDKLTPR
;
A
#
# COMPACT_ATOMS: atom_id res chain seq x y z
N MET A 1 -34.99 -4.73 -33.32
CA MET A 1 -34.01 -5.18 -32.29
C MET A 1 -34.44 -6.54 -31.79
N PRO A 2 -33.58 -7.56 -31.72
CA PRO A 2 -34.03 -8.88 -31.27
C PRO A 2 -34.47 -8.79 -29.81
N ALA A 3 -35.62 -9.39 -29.49
CA ALA A 3 -36.16 -9.43 -28.15
C ALA A 3 -35.17 -10.20 -27.24
N ASN A 4 -34.69 -9.56 -26.17
CA ASN A 4 -33.86 -10.18 -25.15
C ASN A 4 -34.56 -11.46 -24.64
N SER A 5 -34.10 -12.64 -25.09
CA SER A 5 -34.75 -13.90 -24.78
C SER A 5 -34.72 -14.14 -23.26
N ALA A 6 -35.79 -14.72 -22.71
CA ALA A 6 -35.85 -15.04 -21.28
C ALA A 6 -34.67 -15.92 -20.82
N GLN A 7 -34.07 -16.67 -21.75
CA GLN A 7 -32.88 -17.49 -21.56
C GLN A 7 -31.62 -16.63 -21.37
N TYR A 8 -31.41 -15.61 -22.22
CA TYR A 8 -30.31 -14.66 -22.08
C TYR A 8 -30.33 -13.95 -20.72
N GLN A 9 -31.50 -13.55 -20.24
CA GLN A 9 -31.63 -12.88 -18.95
C GLN A 9 -31.31 -13.81 -17.77
N ARG A 10 -31.62 -15.12 -17.86
CA ARG A 10 -31.25 -16.11 -16.83
C ARG A 10 -29.75 -16.32 -16.82
N ASP A 11 -29.15 -16.58 -17.97
CA ASP A 11 -27.71 -16.82 -18.10
C ASP A 11 -26.89 -15.59 -17.64
N TYR A 12 -27.36 -14.38 -17.96
CA TYR A 12 -26.77 -13.14 -17.49
C TYR A 12 -26.83 -13.00 -15.97
N ARG A 13 -27.99 -13.30 -15.35
CA ARG A 13 -28.14 -13.26 -13.88
C ARG A 13 -27.22 -14.28 -13.21
N ASP A 14 -27.12 -15.48 -13.76
CA ASP A 14 -26.30 -16.54 -13.16
C ASP A 14 -24.80 -16.27 -13.28
N ARG A 15 -24.35 -15.68 -14.39
CA ARG A 15 -22.95 -15.21 -14.54
C ARG A 15 -22.65 -14.05 -13.58
N THR A 16 -23.54 -13.06 -13.53
CA THR A 16 -23.36 -11.87 -12.67
C THR A 16 -23.33 -12.24 -11.19
N LYS A 17 -24.19 -13.16 -10.72
CA LYS A 17 -24.20 -13.64 -9.32
C LYS A 17 -22.91 -14.34 -8.87
N ARG A 18 -22.16 -14.92 -9.82
CA ARG A 18 -20.88 -15.58 -9.55
C ARG A 18 -19.73 -14.58 -9.47
N GLN A 19 -19.82 -13.45 -10.16
CA GLN A 19 -18.76 -12.45 -10.24
C GLN A 19 -18.95 -11.27 -9.29
N TYR A 20 -20.19 -10.91 -8.99
CA TYR A 20 -20.52 -9.73 -8.19
C TYR A 20 -21.49 -10.10 -7.05
N LYS A 21 -21.29 -9.48 -5.90
CA LYS A 21 -22.20 -9.56 -4.74
C LYS A 21 -22.69 -8.16 -4.41
N ASP A 22 -24.00 -8.03 -4.29
CA ASP A 22 -24.62 -6.78 -3.89
C ASP A 22 -24.57 -6.64 -2.37
N VAL A 23 -24.16 -5.46 -1.90
CA VAL A 23 -24.13 -5.11 -0.49
C VAL A 23 -25.04 -3.92 -0.28
N SER A 24 -25.97 -4.01 0.67
CA SER A 24 -26.86 -2.92 1.05
C SER A 24 -26.37 -2.29 2.35
N VAL A 25 -26.24 -0.97 2.36
CA VAL A 25 -25.88 -0.18 3.54
C VAL A 25 -26.98 0.84 3.83
N ARG A 26 -27.31 0.98 5.11
CA ARG A 26 -28.24 2.01 5.58
C ARG A 26 -27.42 3.19 6.10
N LEU A 27 -27.68 4.36 5.54
CA LEU A 27 -27.02 5.61 5.91
C LEU A 27 -28.02 6.54 6.61
N SER A 28 -27.51 7.42 7.46
CA SER A 28 -28.31 8.55 7.93
C SER A 28 -28.59 9.49 6.75
N VAL A 29 -29.61 10.34 6.89
CA VAL A 29 -29.98 11.30 5.83
C VAL A 29 -28.85 12.30 5.58
N SER A 30 -28.10 12.69 6.62
CA SER A 30 -26.93 13.56 6.50
C SER A 30 -25.81 12.89 5.72
N ASP A 31 -25.42 11.66 6.09
CA ASP A 31 -24.30 10.97 5.45
C ASP A 31 -24.60 10.67 3.98
N HIS A 32 -25.84 10.29 3.68
CA HIS A 32 -26.28 10.09 2.30
C HIS A 32 -26.14 11.38 1.48
N ARG A 33 -26.56 12.53 2.02
CA ARG A 33 -26.46 13.81 1.32
C ARG A 33 -25.00 14.21 1.09
N GLU A 34 -24.17 14.07 2.12
CA GLU A 34 -22.75 14.41 2.05
C GLU A 34 -22.01 13.56 1.00
N LEU A 35 -22.14 12.24 1.07
CA LEU A 35 -21.48 11.33 0.13
C LEU A 35 -22.00 11.50 -1.29
N LYS A 36 -23.29 11.80 -1.46
CA LYS A 36 -23.88 12.09 -2.76
C LYS A 36 -23.31 13.38 -3.35
N ALA A 37 -23.25 14.46 -2.56
CA ALA A 37 -22.69 15.74 -3.01
C ALA A 37 -21.21 15.60 -3.39
N TYR A 38 -20.44 14.84 -2.60
CA TYR A 38 -19.06 14.50 -2.93
C TYR A 38 -18.96 13.76 -4.27
N GLY A 39 -19.80 12.75 -4.48
CA GLY A 39 -19.84 11.99 -5.74
C GLY A 39 -20.16 12.88 -6.94
N GLU A 40 -21.22 13.69 -6.84
CA GLU A 40 -21.63 14.63 -7.90
C GLU A 40 -20.51 15.63 -8.25
N GLY A 41 -19.82 16.18 -7.26
CA GLY A 41 -18.69 17.09 -7.47
C GLY A 41 -17.48 16.45 -8.16
N ASN A 42 -17.34 15.13 -8.08
CA ASN A 42 -16.22 14.38 -8.68
C ASN A 42 -16.64 13.53 -9.90
N GLY A 43 -17.88 13.66 -10.39
CA GLY A 43 -18.40 12.86 -11.50
C GLY A 43 -18.53 11.36 -11.18
N MET A 44 -18.73 11.02 -9.90
CA MET A 44 -18.82 9.65 -9.41
C MET A 44 -20.22 9.34 -8.87
N GLY A 45 -20.72 8.12 -9.13
CA GLY A 45 -21.95 7.65 -8.50
C GLY A 45 -21.73 7.31 -7.01
N LEU A 46 -22.78 7.44 -6.18
CA LEU A 46 -22.72 7.16 -4.75
C LEU A 46 -22.20 5.74 -4.42
N ALA A 47 -22.61 4.73 -5.19
CA ALA A 47 -22.13 3.37 -5.04
C ALA A 47 -20.61 3.25 -5.31
N THR A 48 -20.09 4.00 -6.27
CA THR A 48 -18.65 4.09 -6.57
C THR A 48 -17.90 4.74 -5.42
N VAL A 49 -18.43 5.85 -4.89
CA VAL A 49 -17.84 6.55 -3.72
C VAL A 49 -17.74 5.59 -2.53
N LEU A 50 -18.82 4.86 -2.23
CA LEU A 50 -18.84 3.89 -1.13
C LEU A 50 -17.87 2.73 -1.35
N ARG A 51 -17.86 2.15 -2.56
CA ARG A 51 -16.97 1.03 -2.90
C ARG A 51 -15.50 1.43 -2.83
N GLU A 52 -15.12 2.50 -3.51
CA GLU A 52 -13.73 2.96 -3.56
C GLU A 52 -13.26 3.49 -2.22
N GLY A 53 -14.12 4.23 -1.49
CA GLY A 53 -13.82 4.70 -0.13
C GLY A 53 -13.56 3.56 0.84
N ALA A 54 -14.44 2.53 0.84
CA ALA A 54 -14.26 1.36 1.70
C ALA A 54 -12.99 0.57 1.35
N LEU A 55 -12.70 0.36 0.06
CA LEU A 55 -11.50 -0.33 -0.39
C LEU A 55 -10.22 0.46 -0.07
N ALA A 56 -10.23 1.78 -0.25
CA ALA A 56 -9.12 2.65 0.11
C ALA A 56 -8.85 2.61 1.62
N GLN A 57 -9.90 2.61 2.45
CA GLN A 57 -9.76 2.50 3.89
C GLN A 57 -9.15 1.15 4.30
N ILE A 58 -9.59 0.03 3.71
CA ILE A 58 -9.03 -1.31 4.00
C ILE A 58 -7.58 -1.42 3.53
N ARG A 59 -7.26 -0.92 2.33
CA ARG A 59 -5.88 -0.96 1.81
C ARG A 59 -4.96 -0.06 2.64
N GLY A 60 -5.42 1.13 3.00
CA GLY A 60 -4.67 2.05 3.84
C GLY A 60 -4.52 1.56 5.28
N SER A 61 -5.52 0.86 5.83
CA SER A 61 -5.42 0.27 7.16
C SER A 61 -4.52 -0.96 7.17
N ALA A 62 -4.54 -1.79 6.12
CA ALA A 62 -3.62 -2.90 5.97
C ALA A 62 -2.16 -2.40 6.02
N LEU A 63 -1.82 -1.35 5.27
CA LEU A 63 -0.48 -0.74 5.29
C LEU A 63 -0.06 -0.19 6.67
N ARG A 64 -1.02 0.24 7.50
CA ARG A 64 -0.74 0.74 8.86
C ARG A 64 -0.68 -0.36 9.90
N ALA A 65 -1.52 -1.38 9.78
CA ALA A 65 -1.63 -2.49 10.72
C ALA A 65 -0.44 -3.45 10.63
N THR A 66 0.24 -3.48 9.49
CA THR A 66 1.31 -4.43 9.19
C THR A 66 2.67 -4.13 9.81
N GLY A 67 2.79 -3.16 10.73
CA GLY A 67 4.08 -2.82 11.35
C GLY A 67 5.04 -2.04 10.44
N VAL A 68 4.59 -1.67 9.23
CA VAL A 68 5.38 -0.97 8.20
C VAL A 68 6.00 0.32 8.72
N GLU A 69 5.32 1.05 9.60
CA GLU A 69 5.88 2.26 10.20
C GLU A 69 7.11 1.97 11.07
N ALA A 70 7.12 0.85 11.80
CA ALA A 70 8.27 0.43 12.59
C ALA A 70 9.43 -0.02 11.69
N GLU A 71 9.14 -0.78 10.63
CA GLU A 71 10.13 -1.22 9.64
C GLU A 71 10.74 -0.04 8.87
N LEU A 72 9.94 0.94 8.45
CA LEU A 72 10.43 2.17 7.81
C LEU A 72 11.27 3.04 8.77
N LYS A 73 10.93 3.02 10.07
CA LYS A 73 11.72 3.70 11.09
C LYS A 73 13.08 3.03 11.28
N GLU A 74 13.12 1.70 11.29
CA GLU A 74 14.35 0.91 11.35
C GLU A 74 15.23 1.12 10.11
N LEU A 75 14.63 1.08 8.92
CA LEU A 75 15.26 1.40 7.64
C LEU A 75 15.98 2.75 7.67
N ARG A 76 15.28 3.79 8.17
CA ARG A 76 15.83 5.14 8.30
C ARG A 76 17.05 5.17 9.24
N PHE A 77 17.01 4.43 10.34
CA PHE A 77 18.13 4.37 11.27
C PHE A 77 19.35 3.67 10.65
N LEU A 78 19.15 2.56 9.95
CA LEU A 78 20.23 1.87 9.23
C LEU A 78 20.89 2.77 8.18
N LEU A 79 20.10 3.50 7.39
CA LEU A 79 20.62 4.47 6.42
C LEU A 79 21.42 5.59 7.08
N ALA A 80 20.95 6.14 8.20
CA ALA A 80 21.68 7.16 8.95
C ALA A 80 23.01 6.64 9.52
N SER A 81 23.02 5.39 10.00
CA SER A 81 24.24 4.74 10.47
C SER A 81 25.24 4.48 9.34
N ILE A 82 24.78 4.02 8.17
CA ILE A 82 25.64 3.85 6.98
C ILE A 82 26.23 5.20 6.57
N ALA A 83 25.40 6.23 6.46
CA ALA A 83 25.87 7.57 6.08
C ALA A 83 26.92 8.10 7.05
N ASN A 84 26.73 7.88 8.36
CA ASN A 84 27.70 8.27 9.38
C ASN A 84 29.02 7.48 9.25
N ASN A 85 28.94 6.16 9.05
CA ASN A 85 30.12 5.31 8.87
C ASN A 85 30.91 5.67 7.60
N VAL A 86 30.21 5.90 6.48
CA VAL A 86 30.81 6.37 5.23
C VAL A 86 31.47 7.74 5.41
N ASN A 87 30.82 8.66 6.12
CA ASN A 87 31.39 9.98 6.40
C ASN A 87 32.66 9.87 7.27
N GLN A 88 32.67 8.95 8.25
CA GLN A 88 33.86 8.67 9.06
C GLN A 88 34.98 8.05 8.23
N MET A 89 34.68 7.10 7.34
CA MET A 89 35.66 6.53 6.40
C MET A 89 36.23 7.60 5.47
N ALA A 90 35.39 8.49 4.94
CA ALA A 90 35.84 9.59 4.08
C ALA A 90 36.74 10.58 4.84
N HIS A 91 36.35 10.92 6.08
CA HIS A 91 37.15 11.81 6.92
C HIS A 91 38.48 11.16 7.34
N HIS A 92 38.47 9.87 7.71
CA HIS A 92 39.68 9.11 8.04
C HIS A 92 40.56 8.85 6.82
N SER A 93 40.00 8.62 5.63
CA SER A 93 40.76 8.46 4.40
C SER A 93 41.47 9.76 3.99
N ASN A 94 40.84 10.91 4.25
CA ASN A 94 41.46 12.22 4.08
C ASN A 94 42.51 12.56 5.15
N VAL A 95 42.37 12.07 6.39
CA VAL A 95 43.23 12.43 7.54
C VAL A 95 44.34 11.41 7.82
N VAL A 96 44.10 10.13 7.57
CA VAL A 96 45.02 9.02 7.86
C VAL A 96 45.09 8.11 6.63
N ARG A 97 46.22 8.16 5.93
CA ARG A 97 46.48 7.45 4.66
C ARG A 97 46.42 5.91 4.73
N HIS A 98 46.14 5.32 5.90
CA HIS A 98 45.99 3.86 6.05
C HIS A 98 45.07 3.46 7.23
N VAL A 99 44.50 2.27 7.05
CA VAL A 99 43.54 1.53 7.89
C VAL A 99 42.10 2.00 7.69
N VAL A 100 41.42 1.29 6.78
CA VAL A 100 40.00 1.45 6.47
C VAL A 100 39.23 0.41 7.30
N ASP A 101 38.20 0.84 8.04
CA ASP A 101 37.20 -0.08 8.59
C ASP A 101 36.16 -0.38 7.50
N GLU A 102 36.56 -1.12 6.47
CA GLU A 102 35.70 -1.49 5.33
C GLU A 102 34.52 -2.37 5.77
N GLY A 103 34.67 -3.06 6.90
CA GLY A 103 33.68 -4.03 7.39
C GLY A 103 32.41 -3.39 7.95
N GLY A 104 32.52 -2.25 8.64
CA GLY A 104 31.38 -1.65 9.33
C GLY A 104 30.28 -1.09 8.41
N ALA A 105 30.66 -0.42 7.33
CA ALA A 105 29.70 0.09 6.34
C ALA A 105 29.07 -1.05 5.51
N LEU A 106 29.90 -2.03 5.12
CA LEU A 106 29.45 -3.19 4.33
C LEU A 106 28.45 -4.05 5.11
N ALA A 107 28.70 -4.29 6.40
CA ALA A 107 27.79 -5.05 7.25
C ALA A 107 26.41 -4.36 7.37
N LYS A 108 26.39 -3.03 7.51
CA LYS A 108 25.14 -2.26 7.59
C LYS A 108 24.38 -2.21 6.26
N LEU A 109 25.08 -2.23 5.13
CA LEU A 109 24.45 -2.40 3.81
C LEU A 109 23.78 -3.78 3.68
N GLY A 110 24.40 -4.84 4.19
CA GLY A 110 23.79 -6.17 4.21
C GLY A 110 22.58 -6.28 5.15
N GLU A 111 22.58 -5.60 6.29
CA GLU A 111 21.40 -5.50 7.17
C GLU A 111 20.25 -4.75 6.48
N LEU A 112 20.58 -3.66 5.77
CA LEU A 112 19.64 -2.87 4.99
C LEU A 112 18.98 -3.69 3.86
N GLU A 113 19.78 -4.45 3.11
CA GLU A 113 19.30 -5.30 2.00
C GLU A 113 18.28 -6.32 2.48
N LYS A 114 18.59 -7.07 3.55
CA LYS A 114 17.68 -8.06 4.13
C LYS A 114 16.36 -7.46 4.62
N LEU A 115 16.41 -6.24 5.19
CA LEU A 115 15.21 -5.56 5.67
C LEU A 115 14.32 -5.11 4.49
N ILE A 116 14.90 -4.67 3.38
CA ILE A 116 14.16 -4.34 2.16
C ILE A 116 13.56 -5.60 1.52
N GLU A 117 14.32 -6.70 1.41
CA GLU A 117 13.81 -7.97 0.89
C GLU A 117 12.62 -8.48 1.70
N GLY A 118 12.73 -8.50 3.03
CA GLY A 118 11.64 -8.91 3.93
C GLY A 118 10.39 -8.03 3.77
N PHE A 119 10.57 -6.71 3.63
CA PHE A 119 9.46 -5.78 3.39
C PHE A 119 8.74 -6.05 2.06
N VAL A 120 9.50 -6.27 0.98
CA VAL A 120 8.95 -6.52 -0.37
C VAL A 120 8.18 -7.85 -0.40
N ASP A 121 8.73 -8.90 0.19
CA ASP A 121 8.13 -10.23 0.20
C ASP A 121 6.84 -10.30 1.03
N ASP A 122 6.77 -9.60 2.17
CA ASP A 122 5.63 -9.67 3.08
C ASP A 122 4.49 -8.69 2.72
N LYS A 123 4.80 -7.52 2.14
CA LYS A 123 3.81 -6.43 1.99
C LYS A 123 3.47 -6.04 0.56
N LEU A 124 4.35 -6.27 -0.41
CA LEU A 124 4.14 -5.85 -1.80
C LEU A 124 3.76 -6.99 -2.75
N THR A 125 3.99 -8.25 -2.35
CA THR A 125 3.60 -9.42 -3.13
C THR A 125 2.24 -9.94 -2.64
N PRO A 126 1.14 -9.77 -3.40
CA PRO A 126 -0.14 -10.31 -3.00
C PRO A 126 -0.08 -11.85 -3.03
N ARG A 127 -0.35 -12.50 -1.90
CA ARG A 127 -0.66 -13.93 -1.85
C ARG A 127 -2.04 -14.21 -2.43
#